data_AF-A0A2D6ZBM2-F1
#
_entry.id   AF-A0A2D6ZBM2-F1
#
_cell.length_a   1.000
_cell.length_b   1.000
_cell.length_c   1.000
_cell.angle_alpha   90.00
_cell.angle_beta   90.00
_cell.angle_gamma   90.00
#
_symmetry.space_group_name_H-M   'P 1'
#
loop_
_entity.id
_entity.type
_entity.pdbx_description
1 polymer ?
#
loop_
_entity_poly.entity_id
_entity_poly.type
_entity_poly.pdbx_seq_one_letter_code
_entity_poly.pdbx_strand_id
1 'polypeptide(L)'
;MMSDEDIKEYHNIGVNRVFCIGNAESRVGFDLEKLRPHGMIYGCNAIYRDFMPDVLTAVDNGIIHEIYHSGIASKIPCYFRNWTKLPKMTYDGVVRGMISEEEFKELSEYDIIKENKDKKEQAEEFVIHGTNMKGMVSILRNAQKTHSGKPKDIIQKQINSSHIYVSWITPDDKSNDIRDVWKEYKDHGWACGASAGFVAVKREQPKEIYMIGHDLVSNTRLVNNIYAGTKHYVAKENTATPHDNWVNQWYTLMDWNPNIKFYKVNKALDDRPTNSPIDVWDPWHKRGQLEYITYEQMMNKLNGGLTRMTISDIM
;
A
#
# COMPACT_ATOMS: atom_id res chain seq x y z
N MET A 1 -5.30 19.58 -14.37
CA MET A 1 -5.33 18.11 -14.41
C MET A 1 -5.41 17.72 -15.86
N MET A 2 -4.53 16.84 -16.32
CA MET A 2 -4.59 16.29 -17.67
C MET A 2 -5.87 15.46 -17.81
N SER A 3 -6.49 15.49 -18.98
CA SER A 3 -7.69 14.70 -19.26
C SER A 3 -7.35 13.21 -19.40
N ASP A 4 -8.35 12.34 -19.25
CA ASP A 4 -8.18 10.90 -19.47
C ASP A 4 -7.75 10.56 -20.91
N GLU A 5 -8.00 11.47 -21.86
CA GLU A 5 -7.54 11.38 -23.25
C GLU A 5 -6.06 11.77 -23.40
N ASP A 6 -5.61 12.83 -22.71
CA ASP A 6 -4.19 13.22 -22.67
C ASP A 6 -3.31 12.13 -22.05
N ILE A 7 -3.83 11.41 -21.04
CA ILE A 7 -3.15 10.28 -20.40
C ILE A 7 -3.01 9.11 -21.39
N LYS A 8 -4.08 8.78 -22.12
CA LYS A 8 -4.06 7.71 -23.13
C LYS A 8 -3.13 8.00 -24.30
N GLU A 9 -3.09 9.24 -24.78
CA GLU A 9 -2.19 9.67 -25.84
C GLU A 9 -0.73 9.62 -25.38
N TYR A 10 -0.44 10.02 -24.14
CA TYR A 10 0.88 9.90 -23.53
C TYR A 10 1.35 8.44 -23.35
N HIS A 11 0.44 7.49 -23.08
CA HIS A 11 0.78 6.07 -22.99
C HIS A 11 1.17 5.41 -24.34
N ASN A 12 0.83 6.04 -25.47
CA ASN A 12 1.04 5.46 -26.80
C ASN A 12 2.45 5.71 -27.39
N ILE A 13 3.33 6.41 -26.68
CA ILE A 13 4.61 6.93 -27.22
C ILE A 13 5.84 6.03 -26.88
N GLY A 14 5.63 4.72 -26.67
CA GLY A 14 6.69 3.73 -26.90
C GLY A 14 7.63 3.34 -25.75
N VAL A 15 7.45 3.82 -24.51
CA VAL A 15 8.04 3.17 -23.32
C VAL A 15 7.06 3.20 -22.15
N ASN A 16 6.38 2.09 -21.89
CA ASN A 16 5.49 1.96 -20.74
C ASN A 16 6.31 1.70 -19.46
N ARG A 17 6.52 2.75 -18.66
CA ARG A 17 7.28 2.71 -17.41
C ARG A 17 6.35 2.83 -16.21
N VAL A 18 6.71 2.10 -15.16
CA VAL A 18 6.09 2.23 -13.84
C VAL A 18 7.17 2.59 -12.82
N PHE A 19 6.86 3.53 -11.94
CA PHE A 19 7.62 3.87 -10.75
C PHE A 19 6.89 3.32 -9.52
N CYS A 20 7.41 2.26 -8.93
CA CYS A 20 6.92 1.70 -7.67
C CYS A 20 7.60 2.40 -6.51
N ILE A 21 6.82 3.11 -5.69
CA ILE A 21 7.33 3.93 -4.60
C ILE A 21 7.08 3.23 -3.26
N GLY A 22 8.18 2.77 -2.65
CA GLY A 22 8.24 2.30 -1.28
C GLY A 22 8.36 3.43 -0.26
N ASN A 23 8.26 3.09 1.01
CA ASN A 23 8.20 4.05 2.11
C ASN A 23 9.47 4.09 2.97
N ALA A 24 10.58 3.55 2.47
CA ALA A 24 11.86 3.59 3.15
C ALA A 24 12.53 4.99 3.05
N GLU A 25 13.49 5.26 3.93
CA GLU A 25 14.10 6.59 4.07
C GLU A 25 14.93 7.04 2.86
N SER A 26 15.37 6.11 1.99
CA SER A 26 16.18 6.49 0.82
C SER A 26 15.45 7.39 -0.18
N ARG A 27 14.11 7.44 -0.16
CA ARG A 27 13.34 8.37 -1.02
C ARG A 27 13.24 9.80 -0.46
N VAL A 28 13.65 10.02 0.78
CA VAL A 28 13.62 11.36 1.38
C VAL A 28 14.56 12.31 0.63
N GLY A 29 14.02 13.44 0.21
CA GLY A 29 14.74 14.49 -0.51
C GLY A 29 14.70 14.37 -2.03
N PHE A 30 14.14 13.29 -2.58
CA PHE A 30 13.85 13.20 -4.01
C PHE A 30 12.43 13.69 -4.30
N ASP A 31 12.29 14.55 -5.31
CA ASP A 31 11.01 15.07 -5.76
C ASP A 31 10.34 14.06 -6.72
N LEU A 32 9.35 13.33 -6.20
CA LEU A 32 8.63 12.30 -6.92
C LEU A 32 7.80 12.84 -8.10
N GLU A 33 7.42 14.12 -8.09
CA GLU A 33 6.65 14.72 -9.20
C GLU A 33 7.46 14.75 -10.50
N LYS A 34 8.81 14.75 -10.41
CA LYS A 34 9.69 14.65 -11.58
C LYS A 34 9.51 13.36 -12.37
N LEU A 35 8.89 12.34 -11.78
CA LEU A 35 8.65 11.05 -12.44
C LEU A 35 7.38 11.04 -13.29
N ARG A 36 6.41 11.91 -12.99
CA ARG A 36 5.08 11.91 -13.61
C ARG A 36 5.14 12.10 -15.14
N PRO A 37 6.03 12.96 -15.69
CA PRO A 37 6.23 13.09 -17.13
C PRO A 37 7.01 11.94 -17.77
N HIS A 38 7.21 10.80 -17.10
CA HIS A 38 7.96 9.66 -17.63
C HIS A 38 7.27 8.31 -17.50
N GLY A 39 6.12 8.22 -16.82
CA GLY A 39 5.40 6.97 -16.57
C GLY A 39 4.46 7.03 -15.35
N MET A 40 3.83 5.91 -15.05
CA MET A 40 2.84 5.79 -13.96
C MET A 40 3.51 5.63 -12.61
N ILE A 41 3.04 6.37 -11.61
CA ILE A 41 3.54 6.31 -10.24
C ILE A 41 2.59 5.49 -9.37
N TYR A 42 3.10 4.34 -8.91
CA TYR A 42 2.40 3.42 -8.02
C TYR A 42 2.88 3.59 -6.59
N GLY A 43 1.98 4.00 -5.73
CA GLY A 43 2.23 4.19 -4.31
C GLY A 43 1.77 3.02 -3.45
N CYS A 44 2.32 2.90 -2.24
CA CYS A 44 1.92 1.89 -1.27
C CYS A 44 1.63 2.47 0.13
N ASN A 45 0.61 1.93 0.80
CA ASN A 45 0.18 2.28 2.16
C ASN A 45 0.13 3.81 2.39
N ALA A 46 0.89 4.35 3.37
CA ALA A 46 0.76 5.74 3.80
C ALA A 46 1.44 6.78 2.91
N ILE A 47 1.91 6.43 1.71
CA ILE A 47 2.52 7.40 0.77
C ILE A 47 1.66 8.64 0.52
N TYR A 48 0.34 8.44 0.47
CA TYR A 48 -0.65 9.50 0.24
C TYR A 48 -0.58 10.66 1.27
N ARG A 49 0.05 10.44 2.43
CA ARG A 49 0.23 11.45 3.48
C ARG A 49 1.22 12.54 3.09
N ASP A 50 2.16 12.27 2.17
CA ASP A 50 3.12 13.26 1.67
C ASP A 50 3.16 13.39 0.14
N PHE A 51 2.58 12.44 -0.59
CA PHE A 51 2.62 12.44 -2.05
C PHE A 51 1.41 11.69 -2.63
N MET A 52 0.72 12.29 -3.61
CA MET A 52 -0.41 11.64 -4.31
C MET A 52 0.09 10.86 -5.53
N PRO A 53 0.13 9.51 -5.48
CA PRO A 53 0.48 8.69 -6.65
C PRO A 53 -0.67 8.67 -7.67
N ASP A 54 -0.41 8.09 -8.85
CA ASP A 54 -1.45 7.85 -9.85
C ASP A 54 -2.35 6.66 -9.45
N VAL A 55 -1.77 5.66 -8.78
CA VAL A 55 -2.48 4.48 -8.25
C VAL A 55 -1.95 4.16 -6.86
N LEU A 56 -2.84 3.80 -5.93
CA LEU A 56 -2.47 3.49 -4.55
C LEU A 56 -2.88 2.07 -4.15
N THR A 57 -1.93 1.30 -3.61
CA THR A 57 -2.21 -0.02 -3.02
C THR A 57 -2.10 0.04 -1.50
N ALA A 58 -2.94 -0.68 -0.77
CA ALA A 58 -2.79 -0.90 0.66
C ALA A 58 -3.18 -2.31 1.09
N VAL A 59 -2.48 -2.86 2.08
CA VAL A 59 -2.69 -4.26 2.53
C VAL A 59 -2.99 -4.43 4.01
N ASP A 60 -2.77 -3.40 4.81
CA ASP A 60 -3.00 -3.41 6.25
C ASP A 60 -4.36 -2.77 6.55
N ASN A 61 -5.29 -3.51 7.17
CA ASN A 61 -6.69 -3.09 7.38
C ASN A 61 -6.82 -1.66 7.93
N GLY A 62 -6.04 -1.31 8.97
CA GLY A 62 -6.09 0.03 9.55
C GLY A 62 -5.70 1.13 8.55
N ILE A 63 -4.66 0.90 7.75
CA ILE A 63 -4.23 1.83 6.70
C ILE A 63 -5.23 1.87 5.55
N ILE A 64 -5.77 0.73 5.12
CA ILE A 64 -6.78 0.66 4.07
C ILE A 64 -7.97 1.57 4.40
N HIS A 65 -8.52 1.42 5.61
CA HIS A 65 -9.65 2.26 6.03
C HIS A 65 -9.25 3.72 6.25
N GLU A 66 -8.04 4.01 6.73
CA GLU A 66 -7.51 5.38 6.81
C GLU A 66 -7.46 6.06 5.42
N ILE A 67 -6.96 5.36 4.41
CA ILE A 67 -6.92 5.86 3.02
C ILE A 67 -8.34 6.09 2.50
N TYR A 68 -9.25 5.15 2.76
CA TYR A 68 -10.64 5.30 2.31
C TYR A 68 -11.32 6.50 2.97
N HIS A 69 -11.22 6.61 4.29
CA HIS A 69 -11.85 7.67 5.08
C HIS A 69 -11.27 9.06 4.79
N SER A 70 -10.04 9.15 4.30
CA SER A 70 -9.43 10.42 3.84
C SER A 70 -9.91 10.88 2.45
N GLY A 71 -10.73 10.08 1.76
CA GLY A 71 -11.29 10.43 0.45
C GLY A 71 -10.28 10.31 -0.69
N ILE A 72 -9.21 9.54 -0.53
CA ILE A 72 -8.25 9.27 -1.62
C ILE A 72 -8.90 8.38 -2.68
N ALA A 73 -9.70 7.42 -2.24
CA ALA A 73 -10.40 6.49 -3.12
C ALA A 73 -11.46 7.16 -4.01
N SER A 74 -11.85 8.41 -3.80
CA SER A 74 -12.67 9.15 -4.78
C SER A 74 -11.85 9.88 -5.85
N LYS A 75 -10.55 10.04 -5.61
CA LYS A 75 -9.65 10.82 -6.47
C LYS A 75 -8.89 9.93 -7.45
N ILE A 76 -8.27 8.88 -6.93
CA ILE A 76 -7.39 7.99 -7.70
C ILE A 76 -7.82 6.51 -7.54
N PRO A 77 -7.49 5.64 -8.50
CA PRO A 77 -7.67 4.20 -8.34
C PRO A 77 -6.92 3.67 -7.11
N CYS A 78 -7.64 2.94 -6.27
CA CYS A 78 -7.09 2.28 -5.09
C CYS A 78 -7.27 0.76 -5.18
N TYR A 79 -6.27 0.00 -4.75
CA TYR A 79 -6.30 -1.46 -4.71
C TYR A 79 -5.99 -1.96 -3.29
N PHE A 80 -7.00 -2.52 -2.65
CA PHE A 80 -6.94 -2.88 -1.24
C PHE A 80 -7.04 -4.39 -1.05
N ARG A 81 -6.23 -4.94 -0.13
CA ARG A 81 -6.30 -6.36 0.22
C ARG A 81 -7.64 -6.67 0.89
N ASN A 82 -8.30 -7.74 0.44
CA ASN A 82 -9.54 -8.26 1.03
C ASN A 82 -10.66 -7.20 1.15
N TRP A 83 -10.75 -6.31 0.19
CA TRP A 83 -11.73 -5.21 0.10
C TRP A 83 -13.06 -5.65 -0.50
N THR A 84 -13.68 -6.67 0.12
CA THR A 84 -14.97 -7.19 -0.33
C THR A 84 -16.09 -6.24 0.07
N LYS A 85 -16.72 -5.60 -0.92
CA LYS A 85 -17.93 -4.79 -0.73
C LYS A 85 -19.13 -5.68 -0.42
N LEU A 86 -19.87 -5.33 0.62
CA LEU A 86 -21.06 -6.03 1.09
C LEU A 86 -22.28 -5.10 0.97
N PRO A 87 -23.44 -5.63 0.57
CA PRO A 87 -24.66 -4.83 0.52
C PRO A 87 -25.07 -4.27 1.88
N LYS A 88 -25.51 -3.00 1.93
CA LYS A 88 -25.87 -2.25 3.17
C LYS A 88 -26.84 -2.98 4.09
N MET A 89 -27.83 -3.69 3.53
CA MET A 89 -28.81 -4.45 4.33
C MET A 89 -28.19 -5.58 5.16
N THR A 90 -26.96 -6.01 4.85
CA THR A 90 -26.25 -7.04 5.63
C THR A 90 -25.50 -6.48 6.84
N TYR A 91 -25.42 -5.16 6.99
CA TYR A 91 -24.62 -4.49 8.00
C TYR A 91 -24.90 -4.97 9.43
N ASP A 92 -26.16 -4.96 9.87
CA ASP A 92 -26.48 -5.32 11.25
C ASP A 92 -26.13 -6.79 11.54
N GLY A 93 -26.39 -7.70 10.59
CA GLY A 93 -26.04 -9.10 10.73
C GLY A 93 -24.53 -9.38 10.76
N VAL A 94 -23.75 -8.68 9.93
CA VAL A 94 -22.30 -8.90 9.79
C VAL A 94 -21.50 -8.19 10.88
N VAL A 95 -21.83 -6.93 11.16
CA VAL A 95 -21.06 -6.08 12.08
C VAL A 95 -21.49 -6.30 13.52
N ARG A 96 -22.79 -6.24 13.81
CA ARG A 96 -23.31 -6.44 15.18
C ARG A 96 -23.36 -7.92 15.55
N GLY A 97 -23.79 -8.76 14.61
CA GLY A 97 -24.06 -10.17 14.89
C GLY A 97 -25.23 -10.35 15.87
N MET A 98 -25.32 -11.53 16.49
CA MET A 98 -26.36 -11.88 17.46
C MET A 98 -25.93 -11.56 18.90
N ILE A 99 -25.55 -10.31 19.17
CA ILE A 99 -25.27 -9.86 20.55
C ILE A 99 -26.54 -9.32 21.22
N SER A 100 -26.63 -9.39 22.55
CA SER A 100 -27.75 -8.81 23.30
C SER A 100 -27.64 -7.27 23.41
N GLU A 101 -28.74 -6.59 23.73
CA GLU A 101 -28.74 -5.13 23.99
C GLU A 101 -27.81 -4.75 25.15
N GLU A 102 -27.68 -5.63 26.14
CA GLU A 102 -26.76 -5.44 27.27
C GLU A 102 -25.30 -5.49 26.82
N GLU A 103 -24.94 -6.48 26.00
CA GLU A 103 -23.60 -6.61 25.41
C GLU A 103 -23.28 -5.42 24.48
N PHE A 104 -24.27 -4.96 23.71
CA PHE A 104 -24.12 -3.79 22.85
C PHE A 104 -23.86 -2.52 23.69
N LYS A 105 -24.62 -2.32 24.77
CA LYS A 105 -24.43 -1.19 25.68
C LYS A 105 -23.05 -1.22 26.33
N GLU A 106 -22.58 -2.39 26.76
CA GLU A 106 -21.24 -2.55 27.33
C GLU A 106 -20.14 -2.18 26.33
N LEU A 107 -20.25 -2.61 25.08
CA LEU A 107 -19.31 -2.25 24.02
C LEU A 107 -19.40 -0.78 23.61
N SER A 108 -20.56 -0.15 23.71
CA SER A 108 -20.77 1.26 23.32
C SER A 108 -20.00 2.26 24.18
N GLU A 109 -19.55 1.86 25.38
CA GLU A 109 -18.64 2.65 26.21
C GLU A 109 -17.22 2.75 25.62
N TYR A 110 -16.91 1.90 24.64
CA TYR A 110 -15.60 1.81 24.01
C TYR A 110 -15.67 2.31 22.56
N ASP A 111 -14.66 3.07 22.14
CA ASP A 111 -14.52 3.57 20.77
C ASP A 111 -13.94 2.49 19.84
N ILE A 112 -14.74 1.43 19.63
CA ILE A 112 -14.34 0.18 18.96
C ILE A 112 -14.61 0.17 17.46
N ILE A 113 -15.62 0.92 16.99
CA ILE A 113 -15.96 1.00 15.57
C ILE A 113 -15.33 2.26 14.99
N LYS A 114 -14.44 2.08 14.02
CA LYS A 114 -13.86 3.15 13.21
C LYS A 114 -14.59 3.21 11.87
N GLU A 115 -15.49 4.18 11.73
CA GLU A 115 -16.33 4.32 10.54
C GLU A 115 -16.43 5.75 10.01
N ASN A 116 -16.61 5.88 8.69
CA ASN A 116 -17.04 7.11 8.02
C ASN A 116 -18.57 7.23 8.07
N LYS A 117 -19.12 7.31 9.28
CA LYS A 117 -20.57 7.22 9.55
C LYS A 117 -21.41 8.23 8.76
N ASP A 118 -20.87 9.42 8.50
CA ASP A 118 -21.53 10.47 7.73
C ASP A 118 -21.86 10.05 6.29
N LYS A 119 -21.19 9.01 5.77
CA LYS A 119 -21.45 8.45 4.43
C LYS A 119 -22.50 7.34 4.40
N LYS A 120 -22.98 6.88 5.57
CA LYS A 120 -23.88 5.72 5.66
C LYS A 120 -25.19 5.89 4.90
N GLU A 121 -25.78 7.09 4.94
CA GLU A 121 -27.10 7.31 4.32
C GLU A 121 -27.05 7.21 2.79
N GLN A 122 -25.97 7.70 2.18
CA GLN A 122 -25.76 7.71 0.72
C GLN A 122 -25.10 6.43 0.17
N ALA A 123 -24.67 5.52 1.04
CA ALA A 123 -23.98 4.29 0.65
C ALA A 123 -24.98 3.14 0.45
N GLU A 124 -24.79 2.35 -0.60
CA GLU A 124 -25.51 1.10 -0.85
C GLU A 124 -24.69 -0.14 -0.42
N GLU A 125 -23.39 0.05 -0.22
CA GLU A 125 -22.44 -1.00 0.15
C GLU A 125 -21.53 -0.52 1.29
N PHE A 126 -20.92 -1.48 1.99
CA PHE A 126 -19.89 -1.23 2.97
C PHE A 126 -18.80 -2.31 2.92
N VAL A 127 -17.63 -2.00 3.45
CA VAL A 127 -16.57 -2.97 3.72
C VAL A 127 -16.30 -3.00 5.22
N ILE A 128 -16.05 -4.20 5.75
CA ILE A 128 -15.65 -4.41 7.15
C ILE A 128 -14.34 -5.18 7.23
N HIS A 129 -13.43 -4.70 8.07
CA HIS A 129 -12.24 -5.42 8.49
C HIS A 129 -12.12 -5.45 10.02
N GLY A 130 -11.40 -6.45 10.53
CA GLY A 130 -11.22 -6.67 11.96
C GLY A 130 -12.16 -7.75 12.49
N THR A 131 -12.41 -7.73 13.79
CA THR A 131 -13.36 -8.64 14.44
C THR A 131 -14.78 -8.07 14.40
N ASN A 132 -15.81 -8.90 14.55
CA ASN A 132 -17.18 -8.42 14.73
C ASN A 132 -17.47 -8.12 16.21
N MET A 133 -18.64 -7.54 16.51
CA MET A 133 -18.97 -7.17 17.89
C MET A 133 -19.01 -8.38 18.84
N LYS A 134 -19.47 -9.56 18.39
CA LYS A 134 -19.43 -10.79 19.20
C LYS A 134 -18.00 -11.22 19.57
N GLY A 135 -17.06 -11.06 18.64
CA GLY A 135 -15.64 -11.27 18.91
C GLY A 135 -15.10 -10.24 19.90
N MET A 136 -15.52 -8.97 19.80
CA MET A 136 -15.18 -7.92 20.77
C MET A 136 -15.69 -8.23 22.18
N VAL A 137 -16.93 -8.71 22.34
CA VAL A 137 -17.47 -9.17 23.63
C VAL A 137 -16.56 -10.26 24.24
N SER A 138 -16.11 -11.21 23.41
CA SER A 138 -15.21 -12.29 23.88
C SER A 138 -13.86 -11.74 24.34
N ILE A 139 -13.29 -10.77 23.62
CA ILE A 139 -12.04 -10.10 23.99
C ILE A 139 -12.21 -9.32 25.31
N LEU A 140 -13.29 -8.55 25.45
CA LEU A 140 -13.63 -7.79 26.64
C LEU A 140 -13.76 -8.70 27.88
N ARG A 141 -14.54 -9.78 27.77
CA ARG A 141 -14.71 -10.75 28.86
C ARG A 141 -13.39 -11.40 29.27
N ASN A 142 -12.54 -11.74 28.30
CA ASN A 142 -11.22 -12.30 28.59
C ASN A 142 -10.30 -11.28 29.26
N ALA A 143 -10.32 -10.02 28.83
CA ALA A 143 -9.56 -8.94 29.46
C ALA A 143 -10.00 -8.70 30.90
N GLN A 144 -11.31 -8.62 31.16
CA GLN A 144 -11.89 -8.48 32.51
C GLN A 144 -11.49 -9.63 33.44
N LYS A 145 -11.52 -10.88 32.96
CA LYS A 145 -11.11 -12.06 33.74
C LYS A 145 -9.62 -12.05 34.07
N THR A 146 -8.78 -11.80 33.06
CA THR A 146 -7.31 -11.87 33.19
C THR A 146 -6.73 -10.68 33.95
N HIS A 147 -7.42 -9.54 33.97
CA HIS A 147 -7.00 -8.30 34.63
C HIS A 147 -7.96 -7.89 35.76
N SER A 148 -8.63 -8.87 36.37
CA SER A 148 -9.49 -8.63 37.53
C SER A 148 -8.73 -7.87 38.64
N GLY A 149 -9.30 -6.77 39.12
CA GLY A 149 -8.68 -5.90 40.13
C GLY A 149 -7.60 -4.93 39.60
N LYS A 150 -7.28 -4.93 38.31
CA LYS A 150 -6.40 -3.92 37.70
C LYS A 150 -7.18 -2.67 37.28
N PRO A 151 -6.53 -1.49 37.21
CA PRO A 151 -7.21 -0.27 36.79
C PRO A 151 -7.77 -0.38 35.37
N LYS A 152 -8.93 0.28 35.15
CA LYS A 152 -9.73 0.19 33.93
C LYS A 152 -8.95 0.52 32.66
N ASP A 153 -7.91 1.34 32.76
CA ASP A 153 -7.06 1.77 31.64
C ASP A 153 -6.28 0.60 31.00
N ILE A 154 -5.92 -0.44 31.76
CA ILE A 154 -5.23 -1.63 31.23
C ILE A 154 -6.19 -2.47 30.37
N ILE A 155 -7.42 -2.66 30.84
CA ILE A 155 -8.50 -3.35 30.11
C ILE A 155 -8.86 -2.54 28.85
N GLN A 156 -8.96 -1.22 28.98
CA GLN A 156 -9.20 -0.30 27.86
C GLN A 156 -8.13 -0.44 26.77
N LYS A 157 -6.84 -0.54 27.12
CA LYS A 157 -5.75 -0.69 26.15
C LYS A 157 -5.86 -1.99 25.33
N GLN A 158 -6.26 -3.10 25.94
CA GLN A 158 -6.46 -4.35 25.21
C GLN A 158 -7.62 -4.25 24.22
N ILE A 159 -8.74 -3.65 24.64
CA ILE A 159 -9.93 -3.47 23.79
C ILE A 159 -9.63 -2.49 22.65
N ASN A 160 -9.01 -1.36 22.95
CA ASN A 160 -8.59 -0.37 21.94
C ASN A 160 -7.54 -0.91 20.97
N SER A 161 -6.91 -2.05 21.23
CA SER A 161 -6.03 -2.68 20.24
C SER A 161 -6.80 -3.51 19.20
N SER A 162 -8.07 -3.83 19.47
CA SER A 162 -8.97 -4.60 18.62
C SER A 162 -10.07 -3.69 18.08
N HIS A 163 -9.90 -3.22 16.85
CA HIS A 163 -10.88 -2.35 16.20
C HIS A 163 -11.74 -3.11 15.19
N ILE A 164 -12.98 -2.65 15.04
CA ILE A 164 -13.85 -2.95 13.92
C ILE A 164 -13.75 -1.77 12.96
N TYR A 165 -13.21 -1.98 11.77
CA TYR A 165 -13.17 -0.94 10.75
C TYR A 165 -14.33 -1.12 9.80
N VAL A 166 -15.07 -0.04 9.53
CA VAL A 166 -16.17 -0.02 8.57
C VAL A 166 -15.95 1.14 7.61
N SER A 167 -16.09 0.88 6.32
CA SER A 167 -16.15 1.91 5.30
C SER A 167 -17.44 1.80 4.52
N TRP A 168 -18.31 2.79 4.66
CA TRP A 168 -19.47 3.01 3.81
C TRP A 168 -19.01 3.50 2.45
N ILE A 169 -19.35 2.77 1.39
CA ILE A 169 -18.85 3.00 0.04
C ILE A 169 -19.59 4.16 -0.61
N THR A 170 -18.86 5.18 -1.06
CA THR A 170 -19.43 6.38 -1.68
C THR A 170 -19.66 6.20 -3.18
N PRO A 171 -20.58 6.97 -3.81
CA PRO A 171 -20.87 6.83 -5.25
C PRO A 171 -19.70 7.14 -6.19
N ASP A 172 -18.75 7.97 -5.74
CA ASP A 172 -17.53 8.35 -6.47
C ASP A 172 -16.34 7.40 -6.24
N ASP A 173 -16.60 6.23 -5.67
CA ASP A 173 -15.58 5.26 -5.29
C ASP A 173 -14.78 4.70 -6.47
N LYS A 174 -13.45 4.72 -6.32
CA LYS A 174 -12.46 4.13 -7.22
C LYS A 174 -11.62 3.05 -6.50
N SER A 175 -12.08 2.55 -5.35
CA SER A 175 -11.45 1.44 -4.65
C SER A 175 -11.86 0.08 -5.22
N ASN A 176 -10.90 -0.82 -5.26
CA ASN A 176 -11.00 -2.16 -5.82
C ASN A 176 -10.33 -3.15 -4.86
N ASP A 177 -10.72 -4.41 -4.95
CA ASP A 177 -9.94 -5.47 -4.33
C ASP A 177 -8.69 -5.76 -5.17
N ILE A 178 -7.56 -6.07 -4.54
CA ILE A 178 -6.36 -6.53 -5.26
C ILE A 178 -6.67 -7.78 -6.10
N ARG A 179 -7.61 -8.63 -5.68
CA ARG A 179 -8.07 -9.81 -6.44
C ARG A 179 -8.65 -9.46 -7.80
N ASP A 180 -9.17 -8.25 -7.98
CA ASP A 180 -9.88 -7.86 -9.20
C ASP A 180 -8.92 -7.66 -10.39
N VAL A 181 -7.62 -7.47 -10.14
CA VAL A 181 -6.62 -7.30 -11.22
C VAL A 181 -6.18 -8.62 -11.86
N TRP A 182 -6.50 -9.77 -11.25
CA TRP A 182 -6.18 -11.08 -11.81
C TRP A 182 -7.19 -12.14 -11.37
N LYS A 183 -7.98 -12.66 -12.31
CA LYS A 183 -9.05 -13.63 -12.01
C LYS A 183 -8.60 -14.88 -11.25
N GLU A 184 -7.34 -15.30 -11.43
CA GLU A 184 -6.75 -16.47 -10.77
C GLU A 184 -5.99 -16.11 -9.49
N TYR A 185 -6.10 -14.86 -9.04
CA TYR A 185 -5.35 -14.36 -7.90
C TYR A 185 -5.56 -15.21 -6.66
N LYS A 186 -4.43 -15.54 -6.02
CA LYS A 186 -4.38 -16.07 -4.66
C LYS A 186 -3.63 -15.06 -3.81
N ASP A 187 -4.16 -14.71 -2.64
CA ASP A 187 -3.44 -13.81 -1.74
C ASP A 187 -2.17 -14.52 -1.25
N HIS A 188 -1.03 -13.97 -1.67
CA HIS A 188 0.28 -14.48 -1.32
C HIS A 188 0.81 -13.92 0.01
N GLY A 189 0.02 -13.09 0.71
CA GLY A 189 0.44 -12.45 1.96
C GLY A 189 1.57 -11.44 1.75
N TRP A 190 1.71 -10.89 0.54
CA TRP A 190 2.79 -9.96 0.20
C TRP A 190 2.70 -8.64 0.97
N ALA A 191 3.85 -8.02 1.21
CA ALA A 191 3.91 -6.66 1.74
C ALA A 191 3.37 -5.67 0.69
N CYS A 192 2.97 -4.48 1.16
CA CYS A 192 2.28 -3.53 0.30
C CYS A 192 3.12 -3.07 -0.91
N GLY A 193 4.43 -2.90 -0.72
CA GLY A 193 5.33 -2.48 -1.79
C GLY A 193 5.35 -3.44 -2.97
N ALA A 194 5.57 -4.73 -2.71
CA ALA A 194 5.53 -5.76 -3.75
C ALA A 194 4.11 -5.98 -4.28
N SER A 195 3.07 -5.79 -3.45
CA SER A 195 1.68 -5.83 -3.90
C SER A 195 1.35 -4.70 -4.89
N ALA A 196 1.88 -3.49 -4.67
CA ALA A 196 1.76 -2.38 -5.61
C ALA A 196 2.44 -2.71 -6.95
N GLY A 197 3.65 -3.29 -6.90
CA GLY A 197 4.34 -3.80 -8.09
C GLY A 197 3.53 -4.87 -8.83
N PHE A 198 2.91 -5.81 -8.10
CA PHE A 198 2.03 -6.81 -8.69
C PHE A 198 0.82 -6.18 -9.40
N VAL A 199 0.13 -5.25 -8.74
CA VAL A 199 -1.01 -4.51 -9.34
C VAL A 199 -0.54 -3.78 -10.60
N ALA A 200 0.61 -3.10 -10.55
CA ALA A 200 1.16 -2.39 -11.70
C ALA A 200 1.46 -3.31 -12.88
N VAL A 201 2.09 -4.46 -12.63
CA VAL A 201 2.35 -5.47 -13.67
C VAL A 201 1.06 -5.92 -14.35
N LYS A 202 0.02 -6.22 -13.56
CA LYS A 202 -1.23 -6.77 -14.10
C LYS A 202 -2.06 -5.73 -14.87
N ARG A 203 -2.04 -4.47 -14.42
CA ARG A 203 -2.80 -3.40 -15.07
C ARG A 203 -2.07 -2.82 -16.27
N GLU A 204 -0.79 -2.52 -16.11
CA GLU A 204 -0.06 -1.71 -17.08
C GLU A 204 0.76 -2.55 -18.06
N GLN A 205 1.16 -3.78 -17.70
CA GLN A 205 2.09 -4.60 -18.49
C GLN A 205 3.36 -3.81 -18.90
N PRO A 206 4.06 -3.19 -17.94
CA PRO A 206 5.15 -2.26 -18.24
C PRO A 206 6.36 -2.97 -18.85
N LYS A 207 7.21 -2.22 -19.55
CA LYS A 207 8.52 -2.68 -20.01
C LYS A 207 9.61 -2.46 -18.99
N GLU A 208 9.48 -1.39 -18.20
CA GLU A 208 10.43 -1.02 -17.15
C GLU A 208 9.69 -0.75 -15.83
N ILE A 209 10.21 -1.31 -14.74
CA ILE A 209 9.77 -1.00 -13.37
C ILE A 209 10.94 -0.42 -12.59
N TYR A 210 10.73 0.76 -12.02
CA TYR A 210 11.67 1.44 -11.14
C TYR A 210 11.20 1.33 -9.70
N MET A 211 12.00 0.68 -8.86
CA MET A 211 11.75 0.49 -7.45
C MET A 211 12.48 1.58 -6.67
N ILE A 212 11.72 2.58 -6.22
CA ILE A 212 12.21 3.77 -5.51
C ILE A 212 11.77 3.68 -4.05
N GLY A 213 12.66 3.92 -3.08
CA GLY A 213 12.31 3.78 -1.65
C GLY A 213 12.05 2.33 -1.21
N HIS A 214 12.58 1.36 -1.96
CA HIS A 214 12.58 -0.07 -1.63
C HIS A 214 13.97 -0.49 -1.16
N ASP A 215 14.34 -0.02 0.04
CA ASP A 215 15.68 -0.21 0.61
C ASP A 215 15.96 -1.68 0.94
N LEU A 216 14.93 -2.39 1.40
CA LEU A 216 14.93 -3.79 1.84
C LEU A 216 15.78 -4.02 3.10
N VAL A 217 17.06 -3.64 3.07
CA VAL A 217 17.99 -3.74 4.19
C VAL A 217 18.26 -2.35 4.75
N SER A 218 18.04 -2.18 6.06
CA SER A 218 18.28 -0.91 6.76
C SER A 218 19.78 -0.66 6.94
N ASN A 219 20.19 0.61 6.89
CA ASN A 219 21.56 1.02 7.26
C ASN A 219 21.80 0.91 8.77
N THR A 220 20.74 0.80 9.56
CA THR A 220 20.80 0.69 11.02
C THR A 220 20.06 -0.57 11.48
N ARG A 221 20.09 -0.84 12.79
CA ARG A 221 19.29 -1.91 13.39
C ARG A 221 17.84 -1.52 13.66
N LEU A 222 17.43 -0.30 13.28
CA LEU A 222 16.11 0.26 13.54
C LEU A 222 15.22 0.19 12.29
N VAL A 223 13.92 0.36 12.51
CA VAL A 223 12.92 0.43 11.44
C VAL A 223 13.31 1.48 10.39
N ASN A 224 13.28 1.08 9.12
CA ASN A 224 13.54 1.95 7.99
C ASN A 224 12.22 2.26 7.27
N ASN A 225 11.48 3.24 7.79
CA ASN A 225 10.23 3.68 7.21
C ASN A 225 9.94 5.13 7.61
N ILE A 226 9.68 6.00 6.64
CA ILE A 226 9.46 7.44 6.92
C ILE A 226 8.23 7.71 7.78
N TYR A 227 7.29 6.77 7.84
CA TYR A 227 6.08 6.84 8.66
C TYR A 227 6.21 6.18 10.03
N ALA A 228 7.39 5.66 10.39
CA ALA A 228 7.61 5.11 11.72
C ALA A 228 7.28 6.17 12.80
N GLY A 229 6.59 5.73 13.86
CA GLY A 229 6.07 6.60 14.93
C GLY A 229 4.74 7.28 14.63
N THR A 230 4.12 7.04 13.47
CA THR A 230 2.80 7.56 13.11
C THR A 230 1.70 6.50 13.28
N LYS A 231 0.42 6.91 13.17
CA LYS A 231 -0.73 6.00 13.27
C LYS A 231 -0.58 4.79 12.32
N HIS A 232 -0.83 3.59 12.86
CA HIS A 232 -0.68 2.28 12.22
C HIS A 232 0.76 1.83 11.89
N TYR A 233 1.77 2.61 12.26
CA TYR A 233 3.17 2.24 12.12
C TYR A 233 3.82 2.02 13.48
N VAL A 234 4.83 1.16 13.50
CA VAL A 234 5.64 0.88 14.69
C VAL A 234 6.46 2.11 15.11
N ALA A 235 6.88 2.15 16.36
CA ALA A 235 7.75 3.20 16.88
C ALA A 235 9.12 3.22 16.16
N LYS A 236 9.76 4.39 16.09
CA LYS A 236 11.04 4.58 15.38
C LYS A 236 12.20 3.81 16.01
N GLU A 237 12.07 3.54 17.30
CA GLU A 237 13.05 2.85 18.14
C GLU A 237 12.96 1.34 18.00
N ASN A 238 11.93 0.82 17.31
CA ASN A 238 11.79 -0.61 17.09
C ASN A 238 12.89 -1.14 16.16
N THR A 239 13.26 -2.39 16.38
CA THR A 239 14.22 -3.10 15.53
C THR A 239 13.72 -3.23 14.09
N ALA A 240 14.65 -3.22 13.14
CA ALA A 240 14.36 -3.49 11.73
C ALA A 240 13.58 -4.80 11.58
N THR A 241 12.51 -4.76 10.77
CA THR A 241 11.77 -5.97 10.40
C THR A 241 12.66 -6.87 9.53
N PRO A 242 12.65 -8.20 9.74
CA PRO A 242 13.35 -9.13 8.84
C PRO A 242 12.93 -8.91 7.39
N HIS A 243 13.92 -8.72 6.53
CA HIS A 243 13.72 -8.23 5.16
C HIS A 243 13.51 -9.35 4.13
N ASP A 244 13.77 -10.61 4.52
CA ASP A 244 13.72 -11.78 3.64
C ASP A 244 12.39 -11.88 2.89
N ASN A 245 11.28 -11.57 3.58
CA ASN A 245 9.95 -11.58 2.97
C ASN A 245 9.85 -10.57 1.83
N TRP A 246 10.32 -9.33 2.01
CA TRP A 246 10.24 -8.30 0.96
C TRP A 246 11.15 -8.64 -0.22
N VAL A 247 12.33 -9.18 0.09
CA VAL A 247 13.30 -9.64 -0.92
C VAL A 247 12.72 -10.77 -1.77
N ASN A 248 12.12 -11.77 -1.13
CA ASN A 248 11.53 -12.92 -1.82
C ASN A 248 10.30 -12.53 -2.65
N GLN A 249 9.49 -11.58 -2.20
CA GLN A 249 8.30 -11.14 -2.94
C GLN A 249 8.67 -10.44 -4.26
N TRP A 250 9.64 -9.51 -4.23
CA TRP A 250 10.16 -8.90 -5.44
C TRP A 250 10.91 -9.90 -6.32
N TYR A 251 11.65 -10.85 -5.73
CA TYR A 251 12.26 -11.96 -6.46
C TYR A 251 11.21 -12.74 -7.25
N THR A 252 10.12 -13.15 -6.61
CA THR A 252 9.01 -13.88 -7.25
C THR A 252 8.35 -13.04 -8.33
N LEU A 253 8.16 -11.73 -8.11
CA LEU A 253 7.58 -10.86 -9.13
C LEU A 253 8.49 -10.73 -10.37
N MET A 254 9.81 -10.66 -10.17
CA MET A 254 10.79 -10.68 -11.28
C MET A 254 10.78 -12.03 -12.02
N ASP A 255 10.69 -13.13 -11.29
CA ASP A 255 10.64 -14.49 -11.84
C ASP A 255 9.41 -14.68 -12.74
N TRP A 256 8.23 -14.26 -12.27
CA TRP A 256 6.98 -14.37 -13.02
C TRP A 256 6.91 -13.48 -14.27
N ASN A 257 7.81 -12.50 -14.39
CA ASN A 257 7.75 -11.47 -15.44
C ASN A 257 9.11 -11.30 -16.15
N PRO A 258 9.63 -12.34 -16.83
CA PRO A 258 10.97 -12.35 -17.42
C PRO A 258 11.19 -11.27 -18.50
N ASN A 259 10.10 -10.75 -19.09
CA ASN A 259 10.14 -9.74 -20.15
C ASN A 259 10.11 -8.30 -19.64
N ILE A 260 10.06 -8.08 -18.32
CA ILE A 260 10.08 -6.76 -17.70
C ILE A 260 11.48 -6.50 -17.16
N LYS A 261 12.04 -5.33 -17.47
CA LYS A 261 13.30 -4.84 -16.90
C LYS A 261 13.01 -4.15 -15.57
N PHE A 262 13.73 -4.53 -14.53
CA PHE A 262 13.62 -3.96 -13.20
C PHE A 262 14.84 -3.10 -12.87
N TYR A 263 14.60 -2.02 -12.14
CA TYR A 263 15.62 -1.12 -11.65
C TYR A 263 15.44 -0.93 -10.14
N LYS A 264 16.44 -1.33 -9.33
CA LYS A 264 16.50 -0.89 -7.93
C LYS A 264 17.20 0.45 -7.88
N VAL A 265 16.45 1.49 -7.47
CA VAL A 265 16.94 2.87 -7.45
C VAL A 265 17.52 3.19 -6.08
N ASN A 266 18.81 3.49 -6.06
CA ASN A 266 19.61 3.74 -4.87
C ASN A 266 19.88 5.24 -4.68
N LYS A 267 20.16 5.65 -3.44
CA LYS A 267 20.52 7.05 -3.15
C LYS A 267 21.94 7.39 -3.63
N ALA A 268 22.85 6.43 -3.56
CA ALA A 268 24.24 6.56 -3.96
C ALA A 268 24.80 5.22 -4.43
N LEU A 269 26.01 5.25 -5.01
CA LEU A 269 26.85 4.07 -5.22
C LEU A 269 27.85 3.97 -4.07
N ASP A 270 27.40 3.45 -2.93
CA ASP A 270 28.24 3.16 -1.78
C ASP A 270 27.91 1.76 -1.21
N ASP A 271 28.65 1.35 -0.19
CA ASP A 271 28.55 0.03 0.46
C ASP A 271 27.48 -0.02 1.56
N ARG A 272 26.66 1.03 1.69
CA ARG A 272 25.60 1.04 2.69
C ARG A 272 24.55 -0.02 2.35
N PRO A 273 24.02 -0.76 3.34
CA PRO A 273 23.04 -1.81 3.10
C PRO A 273 21.85 -1.41 2.21
N THR A 274 21.34 -0.19 2.39
CA THR A 274 20.23 0.36 1.57
C THR A 274 20.56 0.51 0.09
N ASN A 275 21.84 0.73 -0.27
CA ASN A 275 22.32 0.92 -1.63
C ASN A 275 22.94 -0.36 -2.23
N SER A 276 23.33 -1.31 -1.40
CA SER A 276 23.98 -2.54 -1.83
C SER A 276 23.09 -3.42 -2.73
N PRO A 277 23.70 -4.19 -3.64
CA PRO A 277 23.04 -5.29 -4.31
C PRO A 277 22.47 -6.31 -3.31
N ILE A 278 21.41 -6.99 -3.71
CA ILE A 278 20.80 -8.08 -2.96
C ILE A 278 21.32 -9.39 -3.54
N ASP A 279 22.05 -10.17 -2.75
CA ASP A 279 22.74 -11.39 -3.22
C ASP A 279 21.79 -12.37 -3.91
N VAL A 280 20.60 -12.59 -3.34
CA VAL A 280 19.62 -13.52 -3.93
C VAL A 280 19.00 -13.01 -5.24
N TRP A 281 19.20 -11.73 -5.61
CA TRP A 281 18.76 -11.16 -6.88
C TRP A 281 19.84 -11.18 -7.97
N ASP A 282 21.05 -11.67 -7.66
CA ASP A 282 22.16 -11.80 -8.60
C ASP A 282 21.80 -12.56 -9.89
N PRO A 283 21.00 -13.64 -9.89
CA PRO A 283 20.57 -14.29 -11.14
C PRO A 283 19.83 -13.34 -12.10
N TRP A 284 19.02 -12.43 -11.57
CA TRP A 284 18.28 -11.43 -12.36
C TRP A 284 19.20 -10.33 -12.88
N HIS A 285 20.19 -9.96 -12.08
CA HIS A 285 21.20 -9.00 -12.49
C HIS A 285 22.09 -9.54 -13.61
N LYS A 286 22.65 -10.75 -13.43
CA LYS A 286 23.52 -11.41 -14.41
C LYS A 286 22.85 -11.66 -15.76
N ARG A 287 21.55 -11.95 -15.77
CA ARG A 287 20.77 -12.11 -17.03
C ARG A 287 20.30 -10.79 -17.64
N GLY A 288 20.65 -9.65 -17.04
CA GLY A 288 20.31 -8.32 -17.54
C GLY A 288 18.86 -7.90 -17.29
N GLN A 289 18.10 -8.63 -16.47
CA GLN A 289 16.71 -8.26 -16.13
C GLN A 289 16.64 -7.25 -14.99
N LEU A 290 17.57 -7.29 -14.04
CA LEU A 290 17.65 -6.33 -12.93
C LEU A 290 18.91 -5.45 -13.07
N GLU A 291 18.76 -4.17 -12.77
CA GLU A 291 19.86 -3.23 -12.70
C GLU A 291 19.78 -2.37 -11.44
N TYR A 292 20.92 -2.04 -10.87
CA TYR A 292 21.03 -1.15 -9.73
C TYR A 292 21.52 0.21 -10.25
N ILE A 293 20.73 1.26 -10.03
CA ILE A 293 21.03 2.60 -10.54
C ILE A 293 20.82 3.64 -9.45
N THR A 294 21.49 4.78 -9.52
CA THR A 294 21.19 5.93 -8.64
C THR A 294 20.00 6.75 -9.16
N TYR A 295 19.45 7.63 -8.32
CA TYR A 295 18.49 8.64 -8.78
C TYR A 295 19.04 9.48 -9.94
N GLU A 296 20.33 9.84 -9.91
CA GLU A 296 20.96 10.60 -10.98
C GLU A 296 21.00 9.79 -12.29
N GLN A 297 21.45 8.53 -12.24
CA GLN A 297 21.47 7.65 -13.40
C GLN A 297 20.06 7.39 -13.95
N MET A 298 19.07 7.21 -13.06
CA MET A 298 17.67 7.12 -13.44
C MET A 298 17.22 8.38 -14.20
N MET A 299 17.38 9.57 -13.61
CA MET A 299 16.94 10.80 -14.25
C MET A 299 17.67 11.07 -15.57
N ASN A 300 18.97 10.78 -15.65
CA ASN A 300 19.73 10.89 -16.91
C ASN A 300 19.18 9.93 -17.98
N LYS A 301 18.82 8.70 -17.62
CA LYS A 301 18.18 7.74 -18.53
C LYS A 301 16.79 8.20 -18.97
N LEU A 302 15.97 8.71 -18.05
CA LEU A 302 14.62 9.21 -18.35
C LEU A 302 14.67 10.44 -19.27
N ASN A 303 15.58 11.38 -19.00
CA ASN A 303 15.75 12.59 -19.80
C ASN A 303 16.44 12.33 -21.15
N GLY A 304 17.41 11.42 -21.19
CA GLY A 304 18.10 11.04 -22.43
C GLY A 304 17.19 10.41 -23.48
N GLY A 305 16.07 9.81 -23.04
CA GLY A 305 15.00 9.31 -23.91
C GLY A 305 14.13 10.41 -24.54
N LEU A 306 14.00 11.58 -23.90
CA LEU A 306 13.20 12.71 -24.40
C LEU A 306 13.93 13.52 -25.49
N THR A 307 15.26 13.53 -25.48
CA THR A 307 16.07 14.24 -26.49
C THR A 307 16.05 13.63 -27.89
N ARG A 308 15.46 12.43 -28.09
CA ARG A 308 15.46 11.72 -29.37
C ARG A 308 14.16 11.76 -30.16
N MET A 309 13.06 12.29 -29.61
CA MET A 309 11.86 12.57 -30.38
C MET A 309 11.79 14.08 -30.60
N THR A 310 12.34 14.53 -31.72
CA THR A 310 12.10 15.90 -32.17
C THR A 310 10.70 15.98 -32.78
N ILE A 311 10.08 17.16 -32.73
CA ILE A 311 8.76 17.46 -33.32
C ILE A 311 8.67 17.03 -34.81
N SER A 312 9.80 16.84 -35.50
CA SER A 312 9.90 16.26 -36.83
C SER A 312 9.41 14.81 -36.96
N ASP A 313 9.30 14.08 -35.85
CA ASP A 313 8.87 12.67 -35.84
C ASP A 313 7.34 12.54 -35.62
N ILE A 314 6.66 13.65 -35.35
CA ILE A 314 5.21 13.75 -35.09
C ILE A 314 4.51 14.62 -36.16
N MET A 315 5.25 15.15 -37.15
CA MET A 315 4.69 15.76 -38.37
C MET A 315 4.95 14.87 -39.59
#